data_AF-A0A9E4C4X8-F1
#
_entry.id   AF-A0A9E4C4X8-F1
#
_cell.length_a   1.000
_cell.length_b   1.000
_cell.length_c   1.000
_cell.angle_alpha   90.00
_cell.angle_beta   90.00
_cell.angle_gamma   90.00
#
_symmetry.space_group_name_H-M   'P 1'
#
loop_
_entity.id
_entity.type
_entity.pdbx_description
1 polymer ?
#
loop_
_entity_poly.entity_id
_entity_poly.type
_entity_poly.pdbx_seq_one_letter_code
_entity_poly.pdbx_strand_id
1 'polypeptide(L)' 'MDIFDLGGRLVRQLDTGSLRGGQYVRPPAEGDPALSPGFWDGLADDGTLVVPGLYLVRVRAQLDQGDKIAVCSVAVMY' A
#
# COMPACT_ATOMS: atom_id res chain seq x y z
N MET A 1 0.90 -2.91 -5.36
CA MET A 1 1.28 -1.74 -4.55
C MET A 1 2.52 -2.12 -3.78
N ASP A 2 3.51 -1.25 -3.75
CA ASP A 2 4.83 -1.55 -3.20
C ASP A 2 5.18 -0.52 -2.12
N ILE A 3 5.73 -0.97 -1.00
CA ILE A 3 6.15 -0.12 0.12
C ILE A 3 7.65 -0.25 0.28
N PHE A 4 8.35 0.88 0.36
CA PHE A 4 9.79 0.99 0.49
C PHE A 4 10.17 1.76 1.75
N ASP A 5 11.31 1.43 2.34
CA ASP A 5 11.96 2.34 3.28
C ASP A 5 12.64 3.50 2.54
N LEU A 6 13.15 4.50 3.28
CA LEU A 6 13.85 5.65 2.69
C LEU A 6 15.17 5.28 2.00
N GLY A 7 15.73 4.10 2.29
CA GLY A 7 16.88 3.54 1.59
C GLY A 7 16.51 2.92 0.23
N GLY A 8 15.22 2.87 -0.12
CA GLY A 8 14.71 2.27 -1.35
C GLY A 8 14.59 0.74 -1.29
N ARG A 9 14.76 0.13 -0.11
CA ARG A 9 14.54 -1.31 0.05
C ARG A 9 13.06 -1.60 0.09
N LEU A 10 12.62 -2.59 -0.68
CA LEU A 10 11.25 -3.08 -0.65
C LEU A 10 10.97 -3.75 0.70
N VAL A 11 9.92 -3.29 1.38
CA VAL A 11 9.51 -3.74 2.72
C VAL A 11 8.28 -4.64 2.64
N ARG A 12 7.34 -4.29 1.76
CA ARG A 12 6.09 -5.01 1.56
C ARG A 12 5.62 -4.87 0.12
N GLN A 13 5.11 -5.96 -0.45
CA GLN A 13 4.40 -5.95 -1.73
C GLN A 13 2.96 -6.44 -1.52
N LEU A 14 1.99 -5.61 -1.89
CA LEU A 14 0.57 -5.92 -1.83
C LEU A 14 0.02 -6.11 -3.25
N ASP A 15 -0.42 -7.32 -3.55
CA ASP A 15 -1.18 -7.60 -4.77
C ASP A 15 -2.67 -7.31 -4.53
N THR A 16 -3.22 -6.43 -5.37
CA THR A 16 -4.62 -6.00 -5.28
C THR A 16 -5.49 -6.61 -6.37
N GLY A 17 -4.91 -7.37 -7.30
CA GLY A 17 -5.59 -7.87 -8.49
C GLY A 17 -6.25 -6.76 -9.32
N SER A 18 -7.27 -7.15 -10.11
CA SER A 18 -8.05 -6.22 -10.92
C SER A 18 -9.09 -5.48 -10.09
N LEU A 19 -9.00 -4.15 -10.10
CA LEU A 19 -9.92 -3.26 -9.40
C LEU A 19 -10.82 -2.54 -10.40
N ARG A 20 -12.06 -2.25 -9.99
CA ARG A 20 -12.97 -1.38 -10.77
C ARG A 20 -12.58 0.08 -10.55
N GLY A 21 -12.88 0.94 -11.52
CA GLY A 21 -12.71 2.38 -11.33
C GLY A 21 -13.53 2.86 -10.13
N GLY A 22 -12.89 3.59 -9.21
CA GLY A 22 -13.53 4.05 -7.98
C GLY A 22 -12.52 4.58 -6.95
N GLN A 23 -13.02 4.92 -5.77
CA GLN A 23 -12.21 5.37 -4.64
C GLN A 23 -12.09 4.25 -3.60
N TYR A 24 -10.84 3.95 -3.22
CA TYR A 24 -10.49 2.97 -2.20
C TYR A 24 -9.85 3.70 -1.02
N VAL A 25 -10.61 3.86 0.05
CA VAL A 25 -10.14 4.51 1.29
C VAL A 25 -10.10 3.50 2.41
N ARG A 26 -9.19 3.69 3.37
CA ARG A 26 -9.08 2.85 4.58
C ARG A 26 -10.47 2.67 5.22
N PRO A 27 -10.88 1.43 5.58
CA PRO A 27 -12.15 1.24 6.24
C PRO A 27 -12.06 1.80 7.67
N PRO A 28 -13.19 2.10 8.32
CA PRO A 28 -13.23 2.22 9.78
C PRO A 28 -12.62 0.97 10.44
N ALA A 29 -12.19 1.06 11.69
CA ALA A 29 -11.51 -0.04 12.39
C ALA A 29 -12.32 -1.37 12.41
N GLU A 30 -13.64 -1.30 12.26
CA GLU A 30 -14.56 -2.45 12.20
C GLU A 30 -15.03 -2.80 10.78
N GLY A 31 -14.46 -2.16 9.74
CA GLY A 31 -14.85 -2.36 8.35
C GLY A 31 -14.18 -3.57 7.70
N ASP A 32 -14.80 -4.08 6.62
CA ASP A 32 -14.25 -5.18 5.83
C ASP A 32 -12.95 -4.75 5.12
N PRO A 33 -11.79 -5.38 5.41
CA PRO A 33 -10.52 -5.07 4.75
C PRO A 33 -10.57 -5.24 3.23
N ALA A 34 -11.47 -6.09 2.70
CA ALA A 34 -11.65 -6.29 1.27
C ALA A 34 -12.14 -5.02 0.54
N LEU A 35 -12.70 -4.04 1.27
CA LEU A 35 -13.13 -2.75 0.72
C LEU A 35 -11.98 -1.78 0.48
N SER A 36 -10.77 -2.07 1.00
CA SER A 36 -9.58 -1.24 0.85
C SER A 36 -8.41 -2.06 0.32
N PRO A 37 -8.52 -2.59 -0.90
CA PRO A 37 -7.42 -3.28 -1.57
C PRO A 37 -6.20 -2.34 -1.63
N GLY A 38 -5.07 -2.81 -1.11
CA GLY A 38 -3.86 -2.00 -0.95
C GLY A 38 -3.73 -1.29 0.40
N PHE A 39 -4.66 -1.50 1.33
CA PHE A 39 -4.45 -1.09 2.72
C PHE A 39 -3.21 -1.80 3.29
N TRP A 40 -2.29 -1.02 3.80
CA TRP A 40 -1.10 -1.51 4.49
C TRP A 40 -1.31 -1.46 6.00
N ASP A 41 -1.12 -2.59 6.65
CA ASP A 41 -1.25 -2.83 8.08
C ASP A 41 0.00 -2.47 8.90
N GLY A 42 1.07 -2.02 8.24
CA GLY A 42 2.36 -1.75 8.88
C GLY A 42 3.24 -2.99 9.03
N LEU A 43 2.90 -4.11 8.39
CA LEU A 43 3.73 -5.31 8.40
C LEU A 43 4.65 -5.37 7.17
N ALA A 44 5.83 -5.95 7.33
CA ALA A 44 6.68 -6.34 6.21
C ALA A 44 6.16 -7.63 5.53
N ASP A 45 6.77 -8.04 4.41
CA ASP A 45 6.39 -9.28 3.70
C ASP A 45 6.50 -10.54 4.58
N ASP A 46 7.41 -10.55 5.56
CA ASP A 46 7.60 -11.65 6.52
C ASP A 46 6.57 -11.64 7.67
N GLY A 47 5.64 -10.69 7.68
CA GLY A 47 4.62 -10.54 8.73
C GLY A 47 5.12 -9.83 9.99
N THR A 48 6.36 -9.36 10.03
CA THR A 48 6.88 -8.58 11.16
C THR A 48 6.40 -7.14 11.11
N LEU A 49 6.18 -6.54 12.28
CA LEU A 49 5.87 -5.12 12.37
C LEU A 49 7.09 -4.29 11.96
N VAL A 50 6.90 -3.34 11.07
CA VAL A 50 7.99 -2.46 10.65
C VAL A 50 8.34 -1.46 11.76
N VAL A 51 9.58 -1.00 11.76
CA VAL A 51 10.03 0.02 12.72
C VAL A 51 9.29 1.34 12.49
N PRO A 52 9.05 2.16 13.55
CA PRO A 52 8.52 3.50 13.37
C PRO A 52 9.39 4.32 12.43
N GLY A 53 8.75 5.08 11.54
CA GLY A 53 9.47 5.85 10.53
C GLY A 53 8.63 6.24 9.33
N LEU A 54 9.30 6.88 8.36
CA LEU A 54 8.70 7.24 7.07
C LEU A 54 9.00 6.15 6.03
N TYR A 55 7.97 5.84 5.25
CA TYR A 55 8.02 4.86 4.16
C TYR A 55 7.46 5.49 2.88
N LEU A 56 7.95 5.03 1.73
CA LEU A 56 7.45 5.42 0.42
C LEU A 56 6.52 4.36 -0.13
N VAL A 57 5.33 4.76 -0.56
CA VAL A 57 4.34 3.89 -1.18
C VAL A 57 4.29 4.20 -2.66
N ARG A 58 4.44 3.17 -3.49
CA ARG A 58 4.25 3.21 -4.94
C ARG A 58 2.98 2.45 -5.31
N VAL A 59 2.04 3.14 -5.93
CA VAL A 59 0.83 2.55 -6.50
C VAL A 59 0.99 2.56 -8.03
N ARG A 60 0.89 1.38 -8.65
CA ARG A 60 0.86 1.19 -10.10
C ARG A 60 -0.51 0.63 -10.48
N ALA A 61 -1.23 1.33 -11.34
CA ALA A 61 -2.44 0.87 -11.98
C ALA A 61 -2.15 0.61 -13.45
N GLN A 62 -2.38 -0.62 -13.89
CA GLN A 62 -2.33 -1.01 -15.30
C GLN A 62 -3.71 -0.78 -15.91
N LEU A 63 -3.79 0.15 -16.86
CA LEU A 63 -5.02 0.48 -17.57
C LEU A 63 -4.84 0.13 -19.05
N ASP A 64 -5.93 0.01 -19.79
CA ASP A 64 -5.89 -0.24 -21.24
C ASP A 64 -5.12 0.87 -22.00
N GLN A 65 -5.14 2.10 -21.47
CA GLN A 65 -4.42 3.26 -22.02
C GLN A 65 -2.96 3.35 -21.53
N GLY A 66 -2.47 2.35 -20.82
CA GLY A 66 -1.13 2.29 -20.25
C GLY A 66 -1.10 2.50 -18.73
N ASP A 67 0.11 2.43 -18.19
CA ASP A 67 0.30 2.46 -16.75
C ASP A 67 0.20 3.87 -16.17
N LYS A 68 -0.43 3.95 -14.99
CA LYS A 68 -0.37 5.12 -14.11
C LYS A 68 0.36 4.74 -12.83
N ILE A 69 1.35 5.56 -12.48
CA ILE A 69 2.13 5.38 -11.26
C ILE A 69 1.98 6.63 -10.41
N ALA A 70 1.69 6.43 -9.13
CA ALA A 70 1.67 7.47 -8.12
C ALA A 70 2.56 7.05 -6.94
N VAL A 71 3.20 8.03 -6.31
CA VAL A 71 4.04 7.83 -5.13
C VAL A 71 3.62 8.77 -4.03
N CYS A 72 3.53 8.28 -2.80
CA CYS A 72 3.33 9.09 -1.60
C CYS A 72 4.16 8.56 -0.43
N SER A 73 4.25 9.35 0.64
CA SER A 73 4.90 8.92 1.88
C SER A 73 3.86 8.59 2.96
N VAL A 74 4.13 7.57 3.77
CA VAL A 74 3.32 7.22 4.95
C VAL A 74 4.24 7.16 6.17
N ALA A 75 3.75 7.68 7.30
CA ALA A 75 4.42 7.58 8.59
C ALA A 75 3.82 6.40 9.38
N VAL A 76 4.69 5.59 9.97
CA VAL A 76 4.34 4.53 10.92
C VAL A 76 4.76 4.97 12.32
N MET A 77 3.81 4.96 13.25
CA MET A 77 3.99 5.29 14.66
C MET A 77 3.09 4.38 15.50
N TYR A 78 3.52 4.03 16.73
CA TYR A 78 2.74 3.27 17.71
C TYR A 78 2.98 3.81 19.11
#